data_AF-A0A9X3SY57-F1
#
_entry.id   AF-A0A9X3SY57-F1
#
_cell.length_a   1.000
_cell.length_b   1.000
_cell.length_c   1.000
_cell.angle_alpha   90.00
_cell.angle_beta   90.00
_cell.angle_gamma   90.00
#
_symmetry.space_group_name_H-M   'P 1'
#
loop_
_entity.id
_entity.type
_entity.pdbx_description
1 polymer ?
#
loop_
_entity_poly.entity_id
_entity_poly.type
_entity_poly.pdbx_seq_one_letter_code
_entity_poly.pdbx_strand_id
1 'polypeptide(L)'
;VLVFLVVELRHRIHVLGSFILPIALLSLLSAAALPKEVPTLAPVLNTVWVHVTLSMLGTVGFAVAFAAGVMYLIQDGLLKSKRFNLLYAKLPPLDFLDHLNHRSIVLGFPLLTLGIITGAISAEFARGSYLNWNPEQTWALVTWVFYFVVLMGRITVGWRAKRAAFLTIVGFAGVVLTLIGVVMKGDSPVV
;
A
#
# COMPACT_ATOMS: atom_id res chain seq x y z
N VAL A 1 -2.89 11.50 1.88
CA VAL A 1 -3.17 12.49 2.95
C VAL A 1 -4.66 12.60 3.28
N LEU A 2 -5.55 12.87 2.32
CA LEU A 2 -7.00 13.00 2.59
C LEU A 2 -7.66 11.73 3.17
N VAL A 3 -7.36 10.55 2.65
CA VAL A 3 -7.91 9.28 3.18
C VAL A 3 -7.42 9.00 4.60
N PHE A 4 -6.17 9.36 4.88
CA PHE A 4 -5.61 9.29 6.23
C PHE A 4 -6.36 10.23 7.19
N LEU A 5 -6.58 11.48 6.79
CA LEU A 5 -7.38 12.44 7.56
C LEU A 5 -8.80 11.91 7.82
N VAL A 6 -9.43 11.26 6.84
CA VAL A 6 -10.77 10.65 7.02
C VAL A 6 -10.74 9.49 8.02
N VAL A 7 -9.72 8.62 7.98
CA VAL A 7 -9.56 7.51 8.94
C VAL A 7 -9.26 8.04 10.34
N GLU A 8 -8.41 9.06 10.46
CA GLU A 8 -8.06 9.70 11.72
C GLU A 8 -9.27 10.42 12.35
N LEU A 9 -10.04 11.15 11.53
CA LEU A 9 -11.28 11.81 11.95
C LEU A 9 -12.35 10.80 12.37
N ARG A 10 -12.44 9.63 11.71
CA ARG A 10 -13.48 8.64 11.99
C ARG A 10 -13.17 7.72 13.16
N HIS A 11 -11.90 7.38 13.40
CA HIS A 11 -11.52 6.40 14.43
C HIS A 11 -10.70 6.97 15.59
N ARG A 12 -10.29 8.25 15.56
CA ARG A 12 -9.49 8.92 16.62
C ARG A 12 -8.22 8.17 17.06
N ILE A 13 -7.64 7.37 16.18
CA ILE A 13 -6.42 6.59 16.47
C ILE A 13 -5.20 7.38 16.01
N HIS A 14 -4.72 8.31 16.82
CA HIS A 14 -3.55 9.16 16.53
C HIS A 14 -2.26 8.36 16.22
N VAL A 15 -2.17 7.11 16.70
CA VAL A 15 -0.98 6.25 16.53
C VAL A 15 -0.85 5.72 15.10
N LEU A 16 -1.94 5.64 14.33
CA LEU A 16 -1.89 5.28 12.91
C LEU A 16 -1.13 6.36 12.09
N GLY A 17 -1.21 7.62 12.53
CA GLY A 17 -0.52 8.74 11.89
C GLY A 17 0.99 8.60 11.87
N SER A 18 1.62 8.19 12.97
CA SER A 18 3.08 8.12 13.03
C SER A 18 3.69 7.11 12.05
N PHE A 19 2.93 6.08 11.66
CA PHE A 19 3.38 5.09 10.67
C PHE A 19 3.02 5.47 9.24
N ILE A 20 1.88 6.14 9.03
CA ILE A 20 1.41 6.53 7.70
C ILE A 20 2.09 7.81 7.19
N LEU A 21 2.46 8.73 8.09
CA LEU A 21 3.11 10.01 7.73
C LEU A 21 4.46 9.84 7.00
N PRO A 22 5.40 9.00 7.46
CA PRO A 22 6.66 8.79 6.75
C PRO A 22 6.45 8.21 5.34
N ILE A 23 5.48 7.31 5.18
CA ILE A 23 5.12 6.72 3.89
C ILE A 23 4.52 7.78 2.96
N ALA A 24 3.62 8.62 3.49
CA ALA A 24 3.04 9.73 2.73
C ALA A 24 4.09 10.75 2.31
N LEU A 25 5.06 11.06 3.19
CA LEU A 25 6.18 11.96 2.89
C LEU A 25 7.07 11.39 1.77
N LEU A 26 7.45 10.11 1.84
CA LEU A 26 8.24 9.46 0.80
C LEU A 26 7.53 9.46 -0.56
N SER A 27 6.22 9.20 -0.56
CA SER A 27 5.40 9.29 -1.78
C SER A 27 5.39 10.72 -2.34
N LEU A 28 5.28 11.73 -1.49
CA LEU A 28 5.32 13.13 -1.91
C LEU A 28 6.69 13.54 -2.47
N LEU A 29 7.77 13.13 -1.82
CA LEU A 29 9.15 13.40 -2.26
C LEU A 29 9.43 12.75 -3.62
N SER A 30 8.96 11.52 -3.85
CA SER A 30 9.09 10.85 -5.15
C SER A 30 8.35 11.59 -6.27
N ALA A 31 7.17 12.17 -5.98
CA ALA A 31 6.42 12.97 -6.94
C ALA A 31 7.10 14.32 -7.26
N ALA A 32 7.79 14.92 -6.29
CA ALA A 32 8.50 16.18 -6.47
C ALA A 32 9.79 16.05 -7.30
N ALA A 33 10.35 14.83 -7.40
CA ALA A 33 11.58 14.54 -8.16
C ALA A 33 11.35 14.32 -9.67
N LEU A 34 10.10 14.29 -10.14
CA LEU A 34 9.79 14.04 -11.55
C LEU A 34 10.06 15.29 -12.43
N PRO A 35 10.66 15.12 -13.62
CA PRO A 35 10.88 16.22 -14.58
C PRO A 35 9.57 16.92 -14.98
N LYS A 36 9.59 18.25 -15.06
CA LYS A 36 8.43 19.10 -15.33
C LYS A 36 7.97 19.13 -16.80
N GLU A 37 8.66 18.46 -17.70
CA GLU A 37 8.33 18.49 -19.13
C GLU A 37 7.28 17.45 -19.46
N VAL A 38 6.05 17.91 -19.70
CA VAL A 38 4.90 17.08 -20.08
C VAL A 38 4.62 17.32 -21.57
N PRO A 39 4.91 16.36 -22.47
CA PRO A 39 4.39 16.40 -23.83
C PRO A 39 2.85 16.42 -23.76
N THR A 40 2.22 17.28 -24.56
CA THR A 40 0.78 17.53 -24.59
C THR A 40 -0.02 16.31 -25.08
N LEU A 41 -0.23 15.32 -24.20
CA LEU A 41 -1.08 14.16 -24.44
C LEU A 41 -2.54 14.46 -24.06
N ALA A 42 -3.20 15.34 -24.82
CA ALA A 42 -4.58 15.78 -24.59
C ALA A 42 -5.66 14.67 -24.48
N PRO A 43 -5.55 13.46 -25.09
CA PRO A 43 -6.55 12.40 -24.91
C PRO A 43 -6.36 11.54 -23.65
N VAL A 44 -5.14 11.50 -23.11
CA VAL A 44 -4.73 10.54 -22.06
C VAL A 44 -5.19 10.97 -20.66
N LEU A 45 -5.37 12.28 -20.44
CA LEU A 45 -5.71 12.82 -19.13
C LEU A 45 -7.06 12.31 -18.59
N ASN A 46 -8.00 11.97 -19.48
CA ASN A 46 -9.38 11.65 -19.12
C ASN A 46 -9.60 10.19 -18.66
N THR A 47 -8.58 9.34 -18.67
CA THR A 47 -8.60 8.00 -18.03
C THR A 47 -7.47 7.82 -17.02
N VAL A 48 -6.40 8.61 -17.10
CA VAL A 48 -5.25 8.51 -16.19
C VAL A 48 -5.60 8.81 -14.73
N TRP A 49 -6.33 9.89 -14.46
CA TRP A 49 -6.84 10.24 -13.13
C TRP A 49 -7.62 9.11 -12.44
N VAL A 50 -8.41 8.33 -13.18
CA VAL A 50 -9.14 7.17 -12.63
C VAL A 50 -8.17 6.08 -12.20
N HIS A 51 -7.19 5.74 -13.04
CA HIS A 51 -6.17 4.74 -12.68
C HIS A 51 -5.37 5.17 -11.44
N VAL A 52 -4.92 6.44 -11.41
CA VAL A 52 -4.07 6.94 -10.34
C VAL A 52 -4.84 6.91 -9.02
N THR A 53 -6.07 7.40 -9.01
CA THR A 53 -6.89 7.46 -7.79
C THR A 53 -7.22 6.07 -7.25
N LEU A 54 -7.62 5.13 -8.10
CA LEU A 54 -7.90 3.74 -7.70
C LEU A 54 -6.66 3.04 -7.15
N SER A 55 -5.52 3.15 -7.83
CA SER A 55 -4.25 2.58 -7.38
C SER A 55 -3.79 3.21 -6.07
N MET A 56 -3.91 4.54 -5.90
CA MET A 56 -3.57 5.22 -4.65
C MET A 56 -4.46 4.75 -3.49
N LEU A 57 -5.77 4.61 -3.71
CA LEU A 57 -6.69 4.11 -2.69
C LEU A 57 -6.37 2.68 -2.27
N GLY A 58 -6.05 1.80 -3.22
CA GLY A 58 -5.58 0.44 -2.94
C GLY A 58 -4.33 0.43 -2.06
N THR A 59 -3.32 1.22 -2.44
CA THR A 59 -2.07 1.36 -1.69
C THR A 59 -2.28 1.88 -0.28
N VAL A 60 -3.20 2.84 -0.08
CA VAL A 60 -3.56 3.30 1.27
C VAL A 60 -4.17 2.17 2.10
N GLY A 61 -5.05 1.35 1.51
CA GLY A 61 -5.57 0.15 2.18
C GLY A 61 -4.44 -0.77 2.65
N PHE A 62 -3.47 -1.05 1.79
CA PHE A 62 -2.31 -1.87 2.14
C PHE A 62 -1.41 -1.24 3.20
N ALA A 63 -1.22 0.08 3.19
CA ALA A 63 -0.48 0.80 4.23
C ALA A 63 -1.17 0.73 5.59
N VAL A 64 -2.52 0.84 5.63
CA VAL A 64 -3.28 0.65 6.87
C VAL A 64 -3.17 -0.79 7.36
N ALA A 65 -3.23 -1.77 6.44
CA ALA A 65 -3.04 -3.18 6.79
C ALA A 65 -1.64 -3.44 7.37
N PHE A 66 -0.61 -2.84 6.77
CA PHE A 66 0.76 -2.86 7.26
C PHE A 66 0.86 -2.33 8.70
N ALA A 67 0.36 -1.11 8.94
CA ALA A 67 0.39 -0.49 10.26
C ALA A 67 -0.35 -1.33 11.31
N ALA A 68 -1.53 -1.86 10.97
CA ALA A 68 -2.29 -2.76 11.83
C ALA A 68 -1.51 -4.06 12.13
N GLY A 69 -0.82 -4.63 11.14
CA GLY A 69 0.03 -5.81 11.31
C GLY A 69 1.22 -5.56 12.24
N VAL A 70 1.90 -4.42 12.11
CA VAL A 70 3.00 -4.01 13.00
C VAL A 70 2.50 -3.87 14.43
N MET A 71 1.39 -3.13 14.63
CA MET A 71 0.76 -2.98 15.94
C MET A 71 0.37 -4.33 16.55
N TYR A 72 -0.18 -5.24 15.73
CA TYR A 72 -0.58 -6.58 16.16
C TYR A 72 0.62 -7.36 16.70
N LEU A 73 1.75 -7.38 15.99
CA LEU A 73 2.94 -8.10 16.43
C LEU A 73 3.56 -7.49 17.70
N ILE A 74 3.59 -6.16 17.81
CA ILE A 74 4.06 -5.48 19.02
C ILE A 74 3.18 -5.88 20.20
N GLN A 75 1.86 -5.83 20.05
CA GLN A 75 0.93 -6.17 21.13
C GLN A 75 0.99 -7.66 21.51
N ASP A 76 1.06 -8.58 20.54
CA ASP A 76 1.25 -10.02 20.79
C ASP A 76 2.55 -10.29 21.57
N GLY A 77 3.63 -9.56 21.25
CA GLY A 77 4.90 -9.63 21.96
C GLY A 77 4.83 -9.10 23.40
N LEU A 78 4.14 -7.98 23.62
CA LEU A 78 3.91 -7.41 24.95
C LEU A 78 3.07 -8.33 25.83
N LEU A 79 2.03 -8.95 25.26
CA LEU A 79 1.15 -9.90 25.95
C LEU A 79 1.92 -11.14 26.41
N LYS A 80 2.75 -11.71 25.53
CA LYS A 80 3.59 -12.89 25.84
C LYS A 80 4.67 -12.62 26.87
N SER A 81 5.25 -11.42 26.84
CA SER A 81 6.26 -11.00 27.82
C SER A 81 5.67 -10.49 29.14
N LYS A 82 4.32 -10.48 29.28
CA LYS A 82 3.57 -9.94 30.43
C LYS A 82 3.95 -8.50 30.78
N ARG A 83 4.36 -7.71 29.78
CA ARG A 83 4.79 -6.32 29.94
C ARG A 83 3.60 -5.38 29.77
N PHE A 84 2.87 -5.15 30.86
CA PHE A 84 1.74 -4.22 30.91
C PHE A 84 2.21 -2.77 31.12
N ASN A 85 2.93 -2.23 30.15
CA ASN A 85 3.40 -0.84 30.17
C ASN A 85 2.39 0.13 29.53
N LEU A 86 2.69 1.44 29.58
CA LEU A 86 1.88 2.51 28.94
C LEU A 86 1.64 2.27 27.43
N LEU A 87 2.56 1.59 26.75
CA LEU A 87 2.47 1.29 25.33
C LEU A 87 1.42 0.20 25.05
N TYR A 88 1.33 -0.82 25.91
CA TYR A 88 0.25 -1.81 25.89
C TYR A 88 -1.14 -1.17 26.06
N ALA A 89 -1.27 -0.22 26.99
CA ALA A 89 -2.54 0.46 27.26
C ALA A 89 -2.99 1.40 26.12
N LYS A 90 -2.07 1.89 25.29
CA LYS A 90 -2.36 2.77 24.15
C LYS A 90 -2.68 2.02 22.86
N LEU A 91 -2.30 0.74 22.75
CA LEU A 91 -2.56 -0.05 21.55
C LEU A 91 -3.99 -0.62 21.56
N PRO A 92 -4.73 -0.55 20.44
CA PRO A 92 -6.01 -1.24 20.29
C PRO A 92 -5.87 -2.75 20.51
N PRO A 93 -6.92 -3.50 20.89
CA PRO A 93 -6.83 -4.94 21.13
C PRO A 93 -6.47 -5.75 19.87
N LEU A 94 -5.87 -6.93 20.07
CA LEU A 94 -5.37 -7.83 18.99
C LEU A 94 -6.46 -8.17 17.97
N ASP A 95 -7.68 -8.47 18.40
CA ASP A 95 -8.79 -8.81 17.50
C ASP A 95 -9.20 -7.62 16.62
N PHE A 96 -9.17 -6.40 17.19
CA PHE A 96 -9.42 -5.19 16.41
C PHE A 96 -8.34 -4.97 15.36
N LEU A 97 -7.06 -5.18 15.73
CA LEU A 97 -5.94 -5.03 14.79
C LEU A 97 -5.97 -6.08 13.69
N ASP A 98 -6.36 -7.32 13.98
CA ASP A 98 -6.53 -8.36 12.97
C ASP A 98 -7.69 -8.04 12.01
N HIS A 99 -8.85 -7.62 12.56
CA HIS A 99 -9.99 -7.18 11.77
C HIS A 99 -9.66 -5.98 10.89
N LEU A 100 -8.93 -4.99 11.43
CA LEU A 100 -8.49 -3.83 10.67
C LEU A 100 -7.54 -4.24 9.54
N ASN A 101 -6.54 -5.08 9.83
CA ASN A 101 -5.62 -5.62 8.82
C ASN A 101 -6.38 -6.33 7.70
N HIS A 102 -7.27 -7.26 8.05
CA HIS A 102 -8.03 -8.03 7.07
C HIS A 102 -8.95 -7.15 6.23
N ARG A 103 -9.75 -6.28 6.87
CA ARG A 103 -10.70 -5.40 6.18
C ARG A 103 -9.99 -4.41 5.26
N SER A 104 -8.83 -3.91 5.65
CA SER A 104 -8.00 -3.04 4.82
C SER A 104 -7.46 -3.74 3.58
N ILE A 105 -7.05 -5.01 3.65
CA ILE A 105 -6.65 -5.80 2.47
C ILE A 105 -7.84 -6.08 1.57
N VAL A 106 -8.98 -6.51 2.14
CA VAL A 106 -10.21 -6.82 1.40
C VAL A 106 -10.74 -5.60 0.64
N LEU A 107 -10.59 -4.39 1.20
CA LEU A 107 -10.96 -3.15 0.52
C LEU A 107 -9.88 -2.68 -0.47
N GLY A 108 -8.60 -2.78 -0.10
CA GLY A 108 -7.50 -2.31 -0.92
C GLY A 108 -7.28 -3.14 -2.19
N PHE A 109 -7.50 -4.45 -2.12
CA PHE A 109 -7.21 -5.37 -3.22
C PHE A 109 -8.10 -5.15 -4.46
N PRO A 110 -9.44 -5.05 -4.37
CA PRO A 110 -10.28 -4.71 -5.51
C PRO A 110 -9.95 -3.33 -6.10
N LEU A 111 -9.64 -2.35 -5.24
CA LEU A 111 -9.27 -1.00 -5.69
C LEU A 111 -7.96 -1.01 -6.49
N LEU A 112 -6.94 -1.72 -6.01
CA LEU A 112 -5.72 -1.93 -6.78
C LEU A 112 -5.98 -2.67 -8.10
N THR A 113 -6.83 -3.70 -8.07
CA THR A 113 -7.19 -4.47 -9.27
C THR A 113 -7.82 -3.58 -10.34
N LEU A 114 -8.80 -2.75 -9.96
CA LEU A 114 -9.40 -1.77 -10.87
C LEU A 114 -8.38 -0.73 -11.33
N GLY A 115 -7.46 -0.30 -10.45
CA GLY A 115 -6.36 0.59 -10.78
C GLY A 115 -5.40 0.01 -11.84
N ILE A 116 -5.07 -1.28 -11.76
CA ILE A 116 -4.25 -1.98 -12.76
C ILE A 116 -4.99 -2.07 -14.10
N ILE A 117 -6.28 -2.45 -14.09
CA ILE A 117 -7.10 -2.57 -15.31
C ILE A 117 -7.22 -1.21 -16.02
N THR A 118 -7.62 -0.18 -15.27
CA THR A 118 -7.74 1.19 -15.81
C THR A 118 -6.40 1.77 -16.23
N GLY A 119 -5.31 1.37 -15.58
CA GLY A 119 -3.94 1.72 -15.94
C GLY A 119 -3.49 1.07 -17.25
N ALA A 120 -3.83 -0.21 -17.47
CA ALA A 120 -3.58 -0.90 -18.73
C ALA A 120 -4.35 -0.25 -19.90
N ILE A 121 -5.62 0.11 -19.68
CA ILE A 121 -6.43 0.86 -20.66
C ILE A 121 -5.79 2.22 -20.96
N SER A 122 -5.34 2.95 -19.94
CA SER A 122 -4.67 4.24 -20.12
C SER A 122 -3.33 4.09 -20.88
N ALA A 123 -2.60 2.99 -20.66
CA ALA A 123 -1.36 2.68 -21.35
C ALA A 123 -1.57 2.39 -22.84
N GLU A 124 -2.66 1.70 -23.19
CA GLU A 124 -3.07 1.48 -24.58
C GLU A 124 -3.32 2.81 -25.30
N PHE A 125 -4.10 3.71 -24.69
CA PHE A 125 -4.38 5.02 -25.29
C PHE A 125 -3.12 5.91 -25.45
N ALA A 126 -2.14 5.76 -24.57
CA ALA A 126 -0.92 6.56 -24.60
C ALA A 126 0.17 6.00 -25.54
N ARG A 127 0.31 4.67 -25.62
CA ARG A 127 1.45 4.00 -26.27
C ARG A 127 1.06 2.88 -27.25
N GLY A 128 -0.24 2.59 -27.42
CA GLY A 128 -0.74 1.52 -28.29
C GLY A 128 -0.45 0.10 -27.79
N SER A 129 -0.18 -0.05 -26.48
CA SER A 129 0.00 -1.35 -25.83
C SER A 129 -0.44 -1.34 -24.37
N TYR A 130 -1.26 -2.31 -23.99
CA TYR A 130 -1.76 -2.52 -22.62
C TYR A 130 -0.66 -2.85 -21.60
N LEU A 131 0.32 -3.67 -21.98
CA LEU A 131 1.38 -4.16 -21.10
C LEU A 131 2.73 -4.08 -21.81
N ASN A 132 3.62 -3.24 -21.29
CA ASN A 132 4.97 -3.05 -21.82
C ASN A 132 6.05 -3.61 -20.90
N TRP A 133 5.67 -4.33 -19.83
CA TRP A 133 6.58 -4.85 -18.79
C TRP A 133 7.49 -3.77 -18.17
N ASN A 134 7.05 -2.51 -18.24
CA ASN A 134 7.75 -1.40 -17.64
C ASN A 134 7.82 -1.62 -16.12
N PRO A 135 8.87 -1.10 -15.45
CA PRO A 135 9.06 -1.29 -14.01
C PRO A 135 7.78 -0.99 -13.19
N GLU A 136 7.06 0.07 -13.55
CA GLU A 136 5.80 0.46 -12.91
C GLU A 136 4.71 -0.63 -12.97
N GLN A 137 4.50 -1.23 -14.15
CA GLN A 137 3.48 -2.28 -14.36
C GLN A 137 3.91 -3.58 -13.68
N THR A 138 5.19 -3.92 -13.76
CA THR A 138 5.76 -5.11 -13.15
C THR A 138 5.63 -5.06 -11.63
N TRP A 139 5.97 -3.94 -10.99
CA TRP A 139 5.85 -3.81 -9.54
C TRP A 139 4.41 -3.77 -9.04
N ALA A 140 3.49 -3.18 -9.81
CA ALA A 140 2.06 -3.24 -9.50
C ALA A 140 1.54 -4.69 -9.52
N LEU A 141 1.92 -5.48 -10.53
CA LEU A 141 1.56 -6.90 -10.62
C LEU A 141 2.18 -7.73 -9.51
N VAL A 142 3.45 -7.50 -9.16
CA VAL A 142 4.11 -8.20 -8.03
C VAL A 142 3.38 -7.91 -6.72
N THR A 143 3.04 -6.66 -6.46
CA THR A 143 2.28 -6.25 -5.27
C THR A 143 0.89 -6.91 -5.26
N TRP A 144 0.22 -6.91 -6.41
CA TRP A 144 -1.09 -7.54 -6.58
C TRP A 144 -1.04 -9.04 -6.28
N VAL A 145 -0.09 -9.77 -6.86
CA VAL A 145 0.09 -11.21 -6.61
C VAL A 145 0.38 -11.48 -5.14
N PHE A 146 1.25 -10.68 -4.51
CA PHE A 146 1.59 -10.84 -3.10
C PHE A 146 0.35 -10.71 -2.20
N TYR A 147 -0.42 -9.63 -2.35
CA TYR A 147 -1.63 -9.42 -1.55
C TYR A 147 -2.76 -10.39 -1.92
N PHE A 148 -2.82 -10.88 -3.16
CA PHE A 148 -3.72 -11.96 -3.56
C PHE A 148 -3.41 -13.25 -2.79
N VAL A 149 -2.13 -13.64 -2.69
CA VAL A 149 -1.72 -14.82 -1.91
C VAL A 149 -2.05 -14.65 -0.43
N VAL A 150 -1.83 -13.47 0.14
CA VAL A 150 -2.21 -13.19 1.55
C VAL A 150 -3.72 -13.30 1.75
N LEU A 151 -4.51 -12.74 0.82
CA LEU A 151 -5.97 -12.78 0.89
C LEU A 151 -6.51 -14.20 0.73
N MET A 152 -6.00 -14.96 -0.25
CA MET A 152 -6.33 -16.36 -0.44
C MET A 152 -5.93 -17.20 0.76
N GLY A 153 -4.72 -17.04 1.29
CA GLY A 153 -4.28 -17.76 2.49
C GLY A 153 -5.18 -17.51 3.71
N ARG A 154 -5.76 -16.31 3.83
CA ARG A 154 -6.78 -16.04 4.87
C ARG A 154 -8.13 -16.68 4.59
N ILE A 155 -8.62 -16.61 3.35
CA ILE A 155 -9.97 -17.12 3.01
C ILE A 155 -9.99 -18.65 2.91
N THR A 156 -9.01 -19.26 2.24
CA THR A 156 -9.01 -20.68 1.91
C THR A 156 -8.34 -21.54 2.97
N VAL A 157 -7.21 -21.08 3.51
CA VAL A 157 -6.41 -21.84 4.49
C VAL A 157 -6.73 -21.43 5.94
N GLY A 158 -7.43 -20.32 6.16
CA GLY A 158 -7.77 -19.84 7.50
C GLY A 158 -6.54 -19.41 8.31
N TRP A 159 -5.55 -18.78 7.67
CA TRP A 159 -4.33 -18.35 8.34
C TRP A 159 -4.60 -17.53 9.61
N ARG A 160 -3.98 -17.96 10.71
CA ARG A 160 -4.03 -17.24 11.99
C ARG A 160 -3.52 -15.81 11.83
N ALA A 161 -4.18 -14.88 12.52
CA ALA A 161 -3.89 -13.45 12.56
C ALA A 161 -2.40 -13.09 12.57
N LYS A 162 -1.60 -13.77 13.42
CA LYS A 162 -0.14 -13.56 13.50
C LYS A 162 0.62 -13.81 12.19
N ARG A 163 0.30 -14.89 11.46
CA ARG A 163 0.99 -15.20 10.19
C ARG A 163 0.65 -14.17 9.13
N ALA A 164 -0.63 -13.80 9.05
CA ALA A 164 -1.08 -12.82 8.08
C ALA A 164 -0.55 -11.41 8.39
N ALA A 165 -0.49 -11.01 9.66
CA ALA A 165 0.17 -9.76 10.09
C ALA A 165 1.63 -9.71 9.61
N PHE A 166 2.39 -10.79 9.84
CA PHE A 166 3.78 -10.89 9.37
C PHE A 166 3.89 -10.79 7.84
N LEU A 167 3.07 -11.53 7.10
CA LEU A 167 3.10 -11.49 5.64
C LEU A 167 2.71 -10.13 5.10
N THR A 168 1.73 -9.43 5.68
CA THR A 168 1.43 -8.05 5.27
C THR A 168 2.58 -7.09 5.53
N ILE A 169 3.38 -7.32 6.56
CA ILE A 169 4.59 -6.52 6.84
C ILE A 169 5.64 -6.76 5.77
N VAL A 170 5.94 -8.02 5.49
CA VAL A 170 6.92 -8.41 4.45
C VAL A 170 6.48 -7.90 3.08
N GLY A 171 5.20 -8.04 2.74
CA GLY A 171 4.64 -7.56 1.48
C GLY A 171 4.82 -6.07 1.28
N PHE A 172 4.45 -5.29 2.28
CA PHE A 172 4.57 -3.84 2.21
C PHE A 172 6.03 -3.36 2.25
N ALA A 173 6.90 -4.01 3.03
CA ALA A 173 8.33 -3.73 3.01
C ALA A 173 8.94 -4.00 1.62
N GLY A 174 8.49 -5.06 0.94
CA GLY A 174 8.78 -5.32 -0.47
C GLY A 174 8.37 -4.14 -1.35
N VAL A 175 7.11 -3.68 -1.25
CA VAL A 175 6.62 -2.51 -2.01
C VAL A 175 7.52 -1.26 -1.79
N VAL A 176 7.89 -0.96 -0.55
CA VAL A 176 8.76 0.19 -0.24
C VAL A 176 10.16 0.05 -0.83
N LEU A 177 10.78 -1.14 -0.73
CA LEU A 177 12.08 -1.40 -1.33
C LEU A 177 12.04 -1.27 -2.86
N THR A 178 10.95 -1.66 -3.48
CA THR A 178 10.78 -1.53 -4.94
C THR A 178 10.63 -0.08 -5.37
N LEU A 179 9.95 0.73 -4.56
CA LEU A 179 9.85 2.18 -4.78
C LEU A 179 11.24 2.84 -4.72
N ILE A 180 12.03 2.49 -3.69
CA ILE A 180 13.41 2.98 -3.54
C ILE A 180 14.29 2.52 -4.71
N GLY A 181 14.17 1.26 -5.12
CA GLY A 181 14.94 0.70 -6.23
C GLY A 181 14.65 1.38 -7.58
N VAL A 182 13.38 1.73 -7.85
CA VAL A 182 13.01 2.49 -9.06
C VAL A 182 13.57 3.92 -9.00
N VAL A 183 13.48 4.59 -7.84
CA VAL A 183 14.04 5.93 -7.66
C VAL A 183 15.56 5.93 -7.86
N MET A 184 16.28 4.99 -7.25
CA MET A 184 17.75 4.90 -7.36
C MET A 184 18.22 4.58 -8.79
N LYS A 185 17.41 3.84 -9.56
CA LYS A 185 17.74 3.55 -10.97
C LYS A 185 17.53 4.76 -11.89
N GLY A 186 16.79 5.78 -11.46
CA GLY A 186 16.65 7.05 -12.17
C GLY A 186 17.93 7.89 -12.24
N ASP A 187 18.93 7.61 -11.39
CA ASP A 187 20.18 8.37 -11.30
C ASP A 187 21.34 7.76 -12.13
N SER A 188 21.07 6.79 -13.01
CA SER A 188 22.10 6.30 -13.93
C SER A 188 22.24 7.29 -15.09
N PRO A 189 23.37 8.00 -15.26
CA PRO A 189 23.59 8.77 -16.47
C PRO A 189 23.59 7.79 -17.63
N VAL A 190 22.83 8.12 -18.66
CA VAL A 190 22.88 7.41 -19.94
C VAL A 190 24.33 7.55 -20.44
N VAL A 191 25.09 6.46 -20.41
CA VAL A 191 26.41 6.33 -21.04
C VAL A 191 26.21 5.60 -22.36
#